data_AF-A0AAD7DUE7-F1
#
_entry.id   AF-A0AAD7DUE7-F1
#
_cell.length_a   1.000
_cell.length_b   1.000
_cell.length_c   1.000
_cell.angle_alpha   90.00
_cell.angle_beta   90.00
_cell.angle_gamma   90.00
#
_symmetry.space_group_name_H-M   'P 1'
#
loop_
_entity.id
_entity.type
_entity.pdbx_description
1 polymer ?
#
loop_
_entity_poly.entity_id
_entity_poly.type
_entity_poly.pdbx_seq_one_letter_code
_entity_poly.pdbx_strand_id
1 'polypeptide(L)'
;SRSISLAHPRDPLQPERRQLQQDTQPPSATVEPPPSTSTEATSSSTSSVPSTHLDSSNVSSYANPPFHTHAFFIALEKTFPTPTARSLMRATRALLVDRVGRVRREGLAVKDLDNQAYLFRAALAELRAEITMSTNNDSAAMRTATSALRREVDRLDIKMKEDIATLKHEIQMELDSRKNEAKSEFKQQDISIEELLNKAIVNISDLRTDVEEIKWDNMRRAVVTLSAFLVVIVMSMELRPKPRP
;
A
#
# COMPACT_ATOMS: atom_id res chain seq x y z
N SER A 1 -47.42 12.89 -3.06
CA SER A 1 -46.78 11.78 -3.78
C SER A 1 -46.79 10.55 -2.90
N ARG A 2 -47.57 9.54 -3.29
CA ARG A 2 -47.78 8.27 -2.58
C ARG A 2 -46.66 7.31 -3.01
N SER A 3 -45.91 6.72 -2.07
CA SER A 3 -44.99 5.61 -2.37
C SER A 3 -45.52 4.33 -1.73
N ILE A 4 -45.66 3.32 -2.57
CA ILE A 4 -46.41 2.09 -2.39
C ILE A 4 -45.53 1.04 -1.70
N SER A 5 -46.14 0.33 -0.74
CA SER A 5 -45.62 -0.87 -0.09
C SER A 5 -45.90 -2.09 -0.99
N LEU A 6 -44.91 -2.95 -1.24
CA LEU A 6 -45.10 -4.25 -1.89
C LEU A 6 -44.25 -5.30 -1.18
N ALA A 7 -44.91 -6.24 -0.52
CA ALA A 7 -44.32 -7.45 0.05
C ALA A 7 -44.25 -8.58 -1.00
N HIS A 8 -43.13 -9.33 -0.96
CA HIS A 8 -42.88 -10.79 -1.12
C HIS A 8 -43.85 -11.67 -1.97
N PRO A 9 -43.44 -12.82 -2.59
CA PRO A 9 -42.52 -13.83 -2.03
C PRO A 9 -41.68 -14.70 -3.04
N ARG A 10 -40.76 -15.52 -2.50
CA ARG A 10 -40.69 -16.99 -2.65
C ARG A 10 -39.28 -17.55 -2.95
N ASP A 11 -38.82 -18.33 -1.98
CA ASP A 11 -37.66 -19.23 -1.92
C ASP A 11 -37.89 -20.52 -2.74
N PRO A 12 -36.83 -21.29 -3.08
CA PRO A 12 -36.88 -22.70 -2.71
C PRO A 12 -35.56 -23.32 -2.21
N LEU A 13 -35.70 -23.98 -1.04
CA LEU A 13 -35.26 -25.34 -0.70
C LEU A 13 -33.76 -25.62 -0.48
N GLN A 14 -33.39 -25.74 0.81
CA GLN A 14 -32.29 -26.59 1.30
C GLN A 14 -32.82 -27.61 2.33
N PRO A 15 -32.26 -28.85 2.37
CA PRO A 15 -32.82 -29.96 3.14
C PRO A 15 -32.32 -30.04 4.59
N GLU A 16 -33.13 -30.72 5.41
CA GLU A 16 -32.89 -31.11 6.80
C GLU A 16 -31.46 -31.61 7.10
N ARG A 17 -30.87 -31.11 8.20
CA ARG A 17 -29.94 -31.88 9.02
C ARG A 17 -30.38 -31.89 10.48
N ARG A 18 -30.63 -33.10 10.97
CA ARG A 18 -30.82 -33.44 12.38
C ARG A 18 -29.53 -33.25 13.17
N GLN A 19 -29.79 -32.93 14.43
CA GLN A 19 -28.91 -32.69 15.58
C GLN A 19 -27.79 -33.72 15.78
N LEU A 20 -26.62 -33.23 16.21
CA LEU A 20 -25.79 -33.76 17.29
C LEU A 20 -24.92 -32.62 17.85
N GLN A 21 -25.43 -31.99 18.90
CA GLN A 21 -24.72 -31.74 20.16
C GLN A 21 -23.24 -31.32 20.10
N GLN A 22 -22.96 -30.02 20.28
CA GLN A 22 -21.94 -29.55 21.25
C GLN A 22 -22.08 -28.03 21.52
N ASP A 23 -22.38 -27.71 22.78
CA ASP A 23 -22.04 -26.52 23.57
C ASP A 23 -22.28 -25.08 23.05
N THR A 24 -23.27 -24.47 23.70
CA THR A 24 -23.21 -23.15 24.37
C THR A 24 -23.39 -21.87 23.54
N GLN A 25 -24.59 -21.31 23.74
CA GLN A 25 -25.11 -19.98 23.44
C GLN A 25 -24.22 -18.83 23.98
N PRO A 26 -24.05 -17.71 23.24
CA PRO A 26 -23.57 -16.45 23.80
C PRO A 26 -24.76 -15.61 24.27
N PRO A 27 -24.72 -15.06 25.49
CA PRO A 27 -25.17 -13.69 25.64
C PRO A 27 -24.31 -12.85 26.60
N SER A 28 -24.26 -11.56 26.29
CA SER A 28 -23.92 -10.46 27.20
C SER A 28 -22.52 -10.42 27.81
N ALA A 29 -21.68 -9.58 27.23
CA ALA A 29 -20.52 -9.01 27.91
C ALA A 29 -21.01 -8.03 29.00
N THR A 30 -21.21 -8.54 30.21
CA THR A 30 -21.10 -7.77 31.45
C THR A 30 -19.63 -7.76 31.85
N VAL A 31 -19.01 -6.59 31.87
CA VAL A 31 -17.61 -6.40 32.28
C VAL A 31 -17.61 -5.95 33.74
N GLU A 32 -17.14 -6.82 34.64
CA GLU A 32 -16.70 -6.48 36.00
C GLU A 32 -15.19 -6.82 36.15
N PRO A 33 -14.46 -6.14 37.06
CA PRO A 33 -13.03 -5.87 36.93
C PRO A 33 -12.13 -6.96 37.54
N PRO A 34 -10.87 -7.09 37.07
CA PRO A 34 -9.84 -7.87 37.77
C PRO A 34 -8.95 -6.99 38.68
N PRO A 35 -8.15 -7.62 39.57
CA PRO A 35 -7.91 -7.14 40.92
C PRO A 35 -6.70 -6.22 41.07
N SER A 36 -6.75 -5.43 42.13
CA SER A 36 -5.69 -4.54 42.60
C SER A 36 -4.49 -5.35 43.12
N THR A 37 -3.34 -5.19 42.47
CA THR A 37 -2.04 -5.41 43.11
C THR A 37 -1.12 -4.24 42.75
N SER A 38 -0.69 -3.56 43.79
CA SER A 38 0.09 -2.34 43.82
C SER A 38 1.40 -2.46 43.03
N THR A 39 1.62 -1.60 42.04
CA THR A 39 2.96 -1.16 41.67
C THR A 39 2.89 0.30 41.22
N GLU A 40 3.58 1.09 42.01
CA GLU A 40 3.79 2.53 41.94
C GLU A 40 4.47 2.90 40.61
N ALA A 41 3.73 3.58 39.73
CA ALA A 41 4.27 4.21 38.54
C ALA A 41 3.56 5.55 38.32
N THR A 42 4.02 6.54 39.08
CA THR A 42 3.69 7.95 39.01
C THR A 42 3.95 8.48 37.59
N SER A 43 2.92 8.47 36.76
CA SER A 43 2.92 9.18 35.47
C SER A 43 2.42 10.61 35.74
N SER A 44 3.36 11.43 36.19
CA SER A 44 3.20 12.87 36.31
C SER A 44 2.90 13.45 34.93
N SER A 45 1.63 13.81 34.72
CA SER A 45 1.25 14.75 33.67
C SER A 45 1.93 16.07 33.96
N THR A 46 3.08 16.33 33.34
CA THR A 46 3.82 17.59 33.46
C THR A 46 3.14 18.69 32.64
N SER A 47 1.89 18.99 32.97
CA SER A 47 1.32 20.31 32.73
C SER A 47 1.65 21.20 33.93
N SER A 48 2.94 21.38 34.18
CA SER A 48 3.44 22.37 35.13
C SER A 48 3.96 23.55 34.33
N VAL A 49 3.05 24.47 34.00
CA VAL A 49 3.42 25.87 33.88
C VAL A 49 4.34 26.20 35.06
N PRO A 50 5.55 26.74 34.85
CA PRO A 50 6.32 27.25 35.95
C PRO A 50 5.61 28.53 36.39
N SER A 51 4.64 28.40 37.30
CA SER A 51 4.25 29.51 38.16
C SER A 51 5.44 29.79 39.05
N THR A 52 6.39 30.56 38.52
CA THR A 52 7.32 31.32 39.35
C THR A 52 6.45 32.32 40.09
N HIS A 53 5.90 31.90 41.23
CA HIS A 53 5.67 32.80 42.34
C HIS A 53 7.05 33.36 42.67
N LEU A 54 7.40 34.44 41.99
CA LEU A 54 8.40 35.36 42.49
C LEU A 54 7.84 35.79 43.82
N ASP A 55 8.46 35.27 44.86
CA ASP A 55 8.22 35.64 46.25
C ASP A 55 8.30 37.17 46.29
N SER A 56 7.14 37.81 46.36
CA SER A 56 6.99 39.26 46.34
C SER A 56 7.33 39.79 47.73
N SER A 57 8.56 39.54 48.16
CA SER A 57 9.06 39.88 49.49
C SER A 57 10.20 40.88 49.42
N ASN A 58 10.03 41.95 48.61
CA ASN A 58 10.53 43.30 48.88
C ASN A 58 10.27 44.22 47.68
N VAL A 59 9.00 44.54 47.42
CA VAL A 59 8.73 45.81 46.74
C VAL A 59 8.77 46.87 47.83
N SER A 60 9.98 47.32 48.16
CA SER A 60 10.17 48.57 48.87
C SER A 60 9.50 49.65 48.02
N SER A 61 8.24 49.94 48.32
CA SER A 61 7.58 51.15 47.85
C SER A 61 8.53 52.27 48.19
N TYR A 62 9.22 52.81 47.19
CA TYR A 62 10.01 54.01 47.32
C TYR A 62 9.00 55.15 47.46
N ALA A 63 8.32 55.17 48.61
CA ALA A 63 7.60 56.33 49.09
C ALA A 63 8.67 57.41 49.14
N ASN A 64 8.55 58.38 48.24
CA ASN A 64 9.41 59.57 48.20
C ASN A 64 9.70 59.97 49.65
N PRO A 65 10.95 59.88 50.13
CA PRO A 65 11.22 60.29 51.49
C PRO A 65 10.79 61.76 51.55
N PRO A 66 9.90 62.12 52.50
CA PRO A 66 9.42 63.49 52.56
C PRO A 66 10.63 64.39 52.72
N PHE A 67 10.90 65.23 51.71
CA PHE A 67 11.99 66.20 51.80
C PHE A 67 11.66 67.15 52.94
N HIS A 68 12.32 66.92 54.08
CA HIS A 68 12.10 67.66 55.31
C HIS A 68 12.66 69.08 55.16
N THR A 69 11.83 69.92 54.55
CA THR A 69 12.16 71.29 54.16
C THR A 69 12.58 72.13 55.38
N HIS A 70 11.99 71.87 56.54
CA HIS A 70 12.29 72.54 57.81
C HIS A 70 13.66 72.15 58.37
N ALA A 71 13.99 70.85 58.40
CA ALA A 71 15.29 70.38 58.87
C ALA A 71 16.44 70.87 57.98
N PHE A 72 16.20 70.88 56.66
CA PHE A 72 17.15 71.43 55.68
C PHE A 72 17.35 72.94 55.88
N PHE A 73 16.27 73.69 56.14
CA PHE A 73 16.35 75.12 56.40
C PHE A 73 17.12 75.45 57.69
N ILE A 74 16.87 74.71 58.78
CA ILE A 74 17.62 74.86 60.05
C ILE A 74 19.11 74.58 59.85
N ALA A 75 19.47 73.59 59.03
CA ALA A 75 20.86 73.30 58.72
C ALA A 75 21.53 74.43 57.91
N LEU A 76 20.81 75.04 56.97
CA LEU A 76 21.30 76.15 56.15
C LEU A 76 21.45 77.46 56.93
N GLU A 77 20.57 77.72 57.90
CA GLU A 77 20.59 78.93 58.73
C GLU A 77 21.82 79.01 59.66
N LYS A 78 22.47 77.87 59.94
CA LYS A 78 23.74 77.83 60.69
C LYS A 78 24.94 78.37 59.90
N THR A 79 24.84 78.46 58.57
CA THR A 79 25.97 78.81 57.69
C THR A 79 25.68 80.02 56.80
N PHE A 80 24.40 80.30 56.51
CA PHE A 80 23.98 81.38 55.63
C PHE A 80 22.96 82.30 56.30
N PRO A 81 22.92 83.60 55.94
CA PRO A 81 21.84 84.49 56.36
C PRO A 81 20.47 83.92 55.97
N THR A 82 19.49 84.10 56.85
CA THR A 82 18.09 83.66 56.69
C THR A 82 17.49 83.90 55.29
N PRO A 83 17.68 85.07 54.61
CA PRO A 83 17.14 85.26 53.25
C PRO A 83 17.79 84.33 52.20
N THR A 84 19.10 84.10 52.30
CA THR A 84 19.85 83.21 51.39
C THR A 84 19.50 81.75 51.63
N ALA A 85 19.44 81.32 52.90
CA ALA A 85 19.00 79.97 53.29
C ALA A 85 17.58 79.65 52.77
N ARG A 86 16.66 80.63 52.85
CA ARG A 86 15.29 80.49 52.33
C ARG A 86 15.23 80.33 50.82
N SER A 87 16.04 81.11 50.10
CA SER A 87 16.13 81.03 48.63
C SER A 87 16.69 79.67 48.18
N LEU A 88 17.77 79.22 48.81
CA LEU A 88 18.41 77.95 48.50
C LEU A 88 17.48 76.75 48.76
N MET A 89 16.74 76.76 49.88
CA MET A 89 15.73 75.74 50.17
C MET A 89 14.62 75.70 49.11
N ARG A 90 14.13 76.87 48.67
CA ARG A 90 13.08 76.92 47.64
C ARG A 90 13.60 76.40 46.30
N ALA A 91 14.84 76.75 45.93
CA ALA A 91 15.49 76.28 44.72
C ALA A 91 15.71 74.76 44.73
N THR A 92 16.21 74.19 45.83
CA THR A 92 16.41 72.74 45.95
C THR A 92 15.10 71.97 45.96
N ARG A 93 14.06 72.49 46.64
CA ARG A 93 12.71 71.93 46.59
C ARG A 93 12.16 71.92 45.16
N ALA A 94 12.31 73.01 44.43
CA ALA A 94 11.85 73.10 43.04
C ALA A 94 12.59 72.11 42.13
N LEU A 95 13.92 72.00 42.26
CA LEU A 95 14.73 71.04 41.50
C LEU A 95 14.33 69.59 41.81
N LEU A 96 14.09 69.27 43.09
CA LEU A 96 13.69 67.94 43.51
C LEU A 96 12.31 67.56 42.95
N VAL A 97 11.35 68.50 42.97
CA VAL A 97 10.02 68.29 42.39
C VAL A 97 10.10 68.09 40.87
N ASP A 98 10.93 68.85 40.15
CA ASP A 98 11.13 68.65 38.70
C ASP A 98 11.72 67.26 38.41
N ARG A 99 12.78 66.87 39.13
CA ARG A 99 13.47 65.59 38.91
C ARG A 99 12.60 64.39 39.28
N VAL A 100 11.90 64.45 40.41
CA VAL A 100 10.93 63.42 40.80
C VAL A 100 9.78 63.35 39.79
N GLY A 101 9.29 64.51 39.32
CA GLY A 101 8.26 64.58 38.29
C GLY A 101 8.72 63.95 36.98
N ARG A 102 9.99 64.14 36.59
CA ARG A 102 10.60 63.51 35.42
C ARG A 102 10.74 62.00 35.59
N VAL A 103 11.30 61.54 36.71
CA VAL A 103 11.43 60.11 37.03
C VAL A 103 10.07 59.41 37.07
N ARG A 104 9.00 60.09 37.53
CA ARG A 104 7.66 59.50 37.50
C ARG A 104 7.05 59.43 36.09
N ARG A 105 7.45 60.31 35.17
CA ARG A 105 6.98 60.30 33.77
C ARG A 105 7.78 59.32 32.90
N GLU A 106 9.09 59.22 33.13
CA GLU A 106 10.02 58.40 32.34
C GLU A 106 10.28 57.03 32.98
N GLY A 107 10.09 56.91 34.29
CA GLY A 107 10.28 55.66 35.03
C GLY A 107 9.09 54.73 34.83
N LEU A 108 9.40 53.48 34.52
CA LEU A 108 8.41 52.43 34.41
C LEU A 108 7.90 52.06 35.81
N ALA A 109 6.58 52.04 36.00
CA ALA A 109 6.01 51.53 37.23
C ALA A 109 6.22 50.01 37.31
N VAL A 110 6.51 49.49 38.51
CA VAL A 110 6.61 48.04 38.76
C VAL A 110 5.37 47.31 38.24
N LYS A 111 4.18 47.93 38.39
CA LYS A 111 2.91 47.41 37.88
C LYS A 111 2.86 47.25 36.36
N ASP A 112 3.46 48.18 35.62
CA ASP A 112 3.48 48.11 34.15
C ASP A 112 4.41 47.00 33.68
N LEU A 113 5.55 46.82 34.37
CA LEU A 113 6.47 45.71 34.12
C LEU A 113 5.81 44.35 34.41
N ASP A 114 5.10 44.23 35.53
CA ASP A 114 4.39 43.01 35.91
C ASP A 114 3.28 42.65 34.90
N ASN A 115 2.53 43.65 34.42
CA ASN A 115 1.52 43.45 33.39
C ASN A 115 2.13 43.00 32.05
N GLN A 116 3.22 43.64 31.61
CA GLN A 116 3.94 43.23 30.40
C GLN A 116 4.51 41.81 30.53
N ALA A 117 5.06 41.47 31.70
CA ALA A 117 5.55 40.14 31.99
C ALA A 117 4.42 39.09 31.96
N TYR A 118 3.23 39.42 32.45
CA TYR A 118 2.06 38.57 32.36
C TYR A 118 1.62 38.32 30.92
N LEU A 119 1.50 39.38 30.11
CA LEU A 119 1.14 39.26 28.69
C LEU A 119 2.16 38.43 27.90
N PHE A 120 3.45 38.63 28.18
CA PHE A 120 4.50 37.83 27.55
C PHE A 120 4.42 36.36 27.96
N ARG A 121 4.15 36.07 29.25
CA ARG A 121 3.94 34.69 29.73
C ARG A 121 2.72 34.05 29.09
N ALA A 122 1.62 34.80 28.92
CA ALA A 122 0.42 34.32 28.26
C ALA A 122 0.70 33.98 26.78
N ALA A 123 1.34 34.88 26.03
CA ALA A 123 1.74 34.64 24.65
C ALA A 123 2.69 33.45 24.50
N LEU A 124 3.64 33.28 25.43
CA LEU A 124 4.52 32.12 25.45
C LEU A 124 3.79 30.80 25.81
N ALA A 125 2.74 30.86 26.62
CA ALA A 125 1.93 29.69 26.92
C ALA A 125 1.07 29.30 25.71
N GLU A 126 0.50 30.28 25.02
CA GLU A 126 -0.24 30.09 23.77
C GLU A 126 0.64 29.52 22.66
N LEU A 127 1.82 30.09 22.43
CA LEU A 127 2.78 29.58 21.44
C LEU A 127 3.19 28.12 21.74
N ARG A 128 3.44 27.78 23.01
CA ARG A 128 3.75 26.40 23.39
C ARG A 128 2.58 25.46 23.15
N ALA A 129 1.36 25.89 23.45
CA ALA A 129 0.16 25.10 23.19
C ALA A 129 -0.02 24.88 21.69
N GLU A 130 0.18 25.91 20.87
CA GLU A 130 0.09 25.82 19.41
C GLU A 130 1.15 24.88 18.84
N ILE A 131 2.42 25.01 19.23
CA ILE A 131 3.50 24.10 18.79
C ILE A 131 3.21 22.65 19.19
N THR A 132 2.74 22.44 20.42
CA THR A 132 2.40 21.10 20.93
C THR A 132 1.24 20.51 20.14
N MET A 133 0.21 21.31 19.86
CA MET A 133 -0.94 20.89 19.07
C MET A 133 -0.54 20.57 17.62
N SER A 134 0.26 21.42 16.98
CA SER A 134 0.78 21.20 15.64
C SER A 134 1.60 19.92 15.57
N THR A 135 2.53 19.73 16.50
CA THR A 135 3.40 18.53 16.55
C THR A 135 2.58 17.25 16.74
N ASN A 136 1.56 17.29 17.60
CA ASN A 136 0.68 16.15 17.82
C ASN A 136 -0.17 15.84 16.58
N ASN A 137 -0.69 16.87 15.91
CA ASN A 137 -1.44 16.72 14.67
C ASN A 137 -0.57 16.14 13.55
N ASP A 138 0.65 16.66 13.36
CA ASP A 138 1.60 16.17 12.37
C ASP A 138 1.99 14.71 12.66
N SER A 139 2.22 14.38 13.93
CA SER A 139 2.49 13.01 14.36
C SER A 139 1.32 12.07 14.07
N ALA A 140 0.08 12.51 14.28
CA ALA A 140 -1.12 11.73 13.95
C ALA A 140 -1.29 11.55 12.44
N ALA A 141 -1.03 12.59 11.65
CA ALA A 141 -1.05 12.54 10.20
C ALA A 141 0.02 11.56 9.66
N MET A 142 1.25 11.63 10.18
CA MET A 142 2.33 10.70 9.81
C MET A 142 2.04 9.25 10.15
N ARG A 143 1.45 8.98 11.32
CA ARG A 143 0.99 7.63 11.70
C ARG A 143 -0.08 7.11 10.76
N THR A 144 -1.04 7.97 10.39
CA THR A 144 -2.10 7.61 9.44
C THR A 144 -1.53 7.31 8.06
N ALA A 145 -0.65 8.16 7.54
CA ALA A 145 0.02 7.97 6.25
C ALA A 145 0.85 6.68 6.23
N THR A 146 1.61 6.41 7.29
CA THR A 146 2.41 5.18 7.41
C THR A 146 1.53 3.94 7.47
N SER A 147 0.41 4.01 8.20
CA SER A 147 -0.58 2.93 8.27
C SER A 147 -1.24 2.68 6.90
N ALA A 148 -1.54 3.73 6.13
CA ALA A 148 -2.06 3.61 4.77
C ALA A 148 -1.03 2.96 3.84
N LEU A 149 0.22 3.47 3.84
CA LEU A 149 1.30 2.94 3.01
C LEU A 149 1.58 1.46 3.32
N ARG A 150 1.52 1.06 4.59
CA ARG A 150 1.66 -0.35 4.98
C ARG A 150 0.58 -1.24 4.36
N ARG A 151 -0.68 -0.78 4.37
CA ARG A 151 -1.79 -1.52 3.72
C ARG A 151 -1.60 -1.61 2.20
N GLU A 152 -1.06 -0.57 1.58
CA GLU A 152 -0.76 -0.58 0.14
C GLU A 152 0.36 -1.57 -0.19
N VAL A 153 1.40 -1.64 0.64
CA VAL A 153 2.47 -2.64 0.50
C VAL A 153 1.93 -4.05 0.67
N ASP A 154 1.11 -4.31 1.70
CA ASP A 154 0.50 -5.61 1.92
C ASP A 154 -0.42 -6.00 0.74
N ARG A 155 -1.21 -5.04 0.23
CA ARG A 155 -2.05 -5.24 -0.96
C ARG A 155 -1.21 -5.55 -2.20
N LEU A 156 -0.09 -4.86 -2.39
CA LEU A 156 0.80 -5.08 -3.52
C LEU A 156 1.48 -6.45 -3.44
N ASP A 157 1.90 -6.89 -2.25
CA ASP A 157 2.48 -8.21 -2.03
C ASP A 157 1.48 -9.33 -2.37
N ILE A 158 0.23 -9.22 -1.90
CA ILE A 158 -0.83 -10.17 -2.23
C ILE A 158 -1.06 -10.21 -3.74
N LYS A 159 -1.19 -9.04 -4.38
CA LYS A 159 -1.41 -8.95 -5.83
C LYS A 159 -0.25 -9.56 -6.61
N MET A 160 0.99 -9.25 -6.23
CA MET A 160 2.18 -9.79 -6.90
C MET A 160 2.23 -11.31 -6.79
N LYS A 161 1.89 -11.88 -5.63
CA LYS A 161 1.82 -13.34 -5.44
C LYS A 161 0.73 -13.98 -6.31
N GLU A 162 -0.43 -13.35 -6.41
CA GLU A 162 -1.52 -13.78 -7.28
C GLU A 162 -1.11 -13.73 -8.75
N ASP A 163 -0.52 -12.62 -9.20
CA ASP A 163 -0.04 -12.43 -10.57
C ASP A 163 1.04 -13.47 -10.91
N ILE A 164 2.00 -13.72 -10.01
CA ILE A 164 3.03 -14.76 -10.20
C ILE A 164 2.40 -16.17 -10.27
N ALA A 165 1.43 -16.47 -9.40
CA ALA A 165 0.75 -17.76 -9.41
C ALA A 165 -0.04 -17.97 -10.71
N THR A 166 -0.71 -16.92 -11.19
CA THR A 166 -1.45 -16.91 -12.45
C THR A 166 -0.52 -17.11 -13.63
N LEU A 167 0.56 -16.33 -13.73
CA LEU A 167 1.58 -16.48 -14.77
C LEU A 167 2.21 -17.86 -14.78
N LYS A 168 2.52 -18.41 -13.59
CA LYS A 168 3.05 -19.78 -13.48
C LYS A 168 2.04 -20.80 -14.03
N HIS A 169 0.76 -20.66 -13.70
CA HIS A 169 -0.27 -21.56 -14.18
C HIS A 169 -0.45 -21.45 -15.69
N GLU A 170 -0.47 -20.23 -16.22
CA GLU A 170 -0.57 -19.96 -17.66
C GLU A 170 0.61 -20.58 -18.44
N ILE A 171 1.84 -20.40 -17.95
CA ILE A 171 3.04 -21.02 -18.56
C ILE A 171 2.96 -22.54 -18.50
N GLN A 172 2.51 -23.12 -17.39
CA GLN A 172 2.34 -24.57 -17.27
C GLN A 172 1.30 -25.09 -18.27
N MET A 173 0.17 -24.40 -18.39
CA MET A 173 -0.88 -24.73 -19.34
C MET A 173 -0.39 -24.61 -20.79
N GLU A 174 0.33 -23.55 -21.15
CA GLU A 174 0.90 -23.38 -22.49
C GLU A 174 1.93 -24.50 -22.78
N LEU A 175 2.79 -24.81 -21.82
CA LEU A 175 3.80 -25.87 -21.96
C LEU A 175 3.13 -27.23 -22.18
N ASP A 176 2.14 -27.58 -21.36
CA ASP A 176 1.40 -28.83 -21.51
C ASP A 176 0.62 -28.89 -22.83
N SER A 177 0.04 -27.76 -23.26
CA SER A 177 -0.61 -27.64 -24.57
C SER A 177 0.38 -27.88 -25.70
N ARG A 178 1.54 -27.21 -25.71
CA ARG A 178 2.58 -27.39 -26.74
C ARG A 178 3.14 -28.80 -26.74
N LYS A 179 3.33 -29.40 -25.56
CA LYS A 179 3.78 -30.79 -25.44
C LYS A 179 2.74 -31.76 -26.00
N ASN A 180 1.45 -31.52 -25.75
CA ASN A 180 0.38 -32.32 -26.30
C ASN A 180 0.26 -32.15 -27.82
N GLU A 181 0.38 -30.91 -28.32
CA GLU A 181 0.40 -30.60 -29.76
C GLU A 181 1.55 -31.31 -30.46
N ALA A 182 2.78 -31.19 -29.96
CA ALA A 182 3.93 -31.89 -30.51
C ALA A 182 3.74 -33.42 -30.50
N LYS A 183 3.17 -33.98 -29.42
CA LYS A 183 2.86 -35.41 -29.37
C LYS A 183 1.78 -35.81 -30.38
N SER A 184 0.79 -34.95 -30.60
CA SER A 184 -0.25 -35.17 -31.60
C SER A 184 0.34 -35.14 -33.01
N GLU A 185 1.24 -34.19 -33.29
CA GLU A 185 1.94 -34.09 -34.57
C GLU A 185 2.80 -35.33 -34.83
N PHE A 186 3.57 -35.81 -33.85
CA PHE A 186 4.33 -37.05 -34.00
C PHE A 186 3.43 -38.25 -34.29
N LYS A 187 2.31 -38.39 -33.58
CA LYS A 187 1.34 -39.46 -33.87
C LYS A 187 0.76 -39.36 -35.27
N GLN A 188 0.49 -38.15 -35.75
CA GLN A 188 -0.01 -37.93 -37.11
C GLN A 188 1.05 -38.31 -38.15
N GLN A 189 2.32 -37.98 -37.89
CA GLN A 189 3.44 -38.42 -38.72
C GLN A 189 3.57 -39.94 -38.72
N ASP A 190 3.51 -40.61 -37.56
CA ASP A 190 3.55 -42.08 -37.45
C ASP A 190 2.43 -42.74 -38.27
N ILE A 191 1.19 -42.25 -38.14
CA ILE A 191 0.04 -42.74 -38.93
C ILE A 191 0.31 -42.56 -40.43
N SER A 192 0.84 -41.40 -40.85
CA SER A 192 1.13 -41.15 -42.26
C SER A 192 2.23 -42.09 -42.80
N ILE A 193 3.22 -42.42 -41.99
CA ILE A 193 4.28 -43.37 -42.35
C ILE A 193 3.69 -44.77 -42.50
N GLU A 194 2.84 -45.20 -41.57
CA GLU A 194 2.15 -46.50 -41.65
C GLU A 194 1.22 -46.59 -42.87
N GLU A 195 0.49 -45.52 -43.19
CA GLU A 195 -0.35 -45.45 -44.38
C GLU A 195 0.48 -45.57 -45.67
N LEU A 196 1.61 -44.84 -45.75
CA LEU A 196 2.53 -44.93 -46.88
C LEU A 196 3.14 -46.32 -47.02
N LEU A 197 3.51 -46.95 -45.90
CA LEU A 197 4.03 -48.32 -45.88
C LEU A 197 2.97 -49.31 -46.37
N ASN A 198 1.74 -49.21 -45.88
CA ASN A 198 0.64 -50.08 -46.32
C ASN A 198 0.38 -49.90 -47.82
N LYS A 199 0.35 -48.65 -48.30
CA LYS A 199 0.19 -48.34 -49.73
C LYS A 199 1.34 -48.89 -50.58
N ALA A 200 2.56 -48.82 -50.10
CA ALA A 200 3.72 -49.41 -50.79
C ALA A 200 3.63 -50.94 -50.85
N ILE A 201 3.17 -51.60 -49.77
CA ILE A 201 2.95 -53.06 -49.73
C ILE A 201 1.85 -53.50 -50.70
N VAL A 202 0.76 -52.75 -50.79
CA VAL A 202 -0.30 -53.04 -51.77
C VAL A 202 0.24 -52.84 -53.20
N ASN A 203 0.91 -51.73 -53.47
CA ASN A 203 1.48 -51.46 -54.80
C ASN A 203 2.50 -52.53 -55.24
N ILE A 204 3.34 -53.06 -54.35
CA ILE A 204 4.28 -54.14 -54.70
C ILE A 204 3.54 -55.47 -54.95
N SER A 205 2.42 -55.71 -54.25
CA SER A 205 1.57 -56.87 -54.51
C SER A 205 0.93 -56.78 -55.88
N ASP A 206 0.35 -55.63 -56.22
CA ASP A 206 -0.25 -55.37 -57.53
C ASP A 206 0.80 -55.53 -58.64
N LEU A 207 1.99 -54.93 -58.47
CA LEU A 207 3.09 -55.06 -59.43
C LEU A 207 3.53 -56.52 -59.62
N ARG A 208 3.51 -57.33 -58.56
CA ARG A 208 3.83 -58.76 -58.64
C ARG A 208 2.77 -59.50 -59.46
N THR A 209 1.49 -59.19 -59.23
CA THR A 209 0.38 -59.74 -60.02
C THR A 209 0.48 -59.32 -61.49
N ASP A 210 0.80 -58.06 -61.78
CA ASP A 210 1.03 -57.56 -63.14
C ASP A 210 2.17 -58.32 -63.83
N VAL A 211 3.28 -58.58 -63.12
CA VAL A 211 4.39 -59.38 -63.65
C VAL A 211 3.96 -60.82 -63.94
N GLU A 212 3.17 -61.44 -63.07
CA GLU A 212 2.63 -62.78 -63.31
C GLU A 212 1.69 -62.78 -64.53
N GLU A 213 0.82 -61.79 -64.66
CA GLU A 213 -0.04 -61.61 -65.83
C GLU A 213 0.77 -61.47 -67.12
N ILE A 214 1.81 -60.63 -67.14
CA ILE A 214 2.71 -60.48 -68.30
C ILE A 214 3.39 -61.80 -68.64
N LYS A 215 3.83 -62.58 -67.64
CA LYS A 215 4.42 -63.91 -67.87
C LYS A 215 3.42 -64.87 -68.49
N TRP A 216 2.18 -64.88 -68.01
CA TRP A 216 1.09 -65.68 -68.57
C TRP A 216 0.73 -65.27 -70.00
N ASP A 217 0.62 -63.97 -70.28
CA ASP A 217 0.35 -63.47 -71.64
C ASP A 217 1.49 -63.83 -72.59
N ASN A 218 2.74 -63.65 -72.16
CA ASN A 218 3.89 -64.02 -72.99
C ASN A 218 3.94 -65.54 -73.27
N MET A 219 3.63 -66.39 -72.28
CA MET A 219 3.50 -67.83 -72.48
C MET A 219 2.38 -68.16 -73.46
N ARG A 220 1.21 -67.53 -73.33
CA ARG A 220 0.08 -67.72 -74.25
C ARG A 220 0.44 -67.33 -75.67
N ARG A 221 1.07 -66.16 -75.86
CA ARG A 221 1.55 -65.69 -77.17
C ARG A 221 2.56 -66.66 -77.77
N ALA A 222 3.53 -67.14 -76.98
CA ALA A 222 4.52 -68.12 -77.45
C ALA A 222 3.88 -69.45 -77.89
N VAL A 223 2.86 -69.94 -77.18
CA VAL A 223 2.12 -71.15 -77.59
C VAL A 223 1.35 -70.91 -78.89
N VAL A 224 0.71 -69.75 -79.05
CA VAL A 224 0.00 -69.38 -80.28
C VAL A 224 0.95 -69.26 -81.46
N THR A 225 2.10 -68.61 -81.30
CA THR A 225 3.09 -68.49 -82.39
C THR A 225 3.70 -69.84 -82.75
N LEU A 226 4.04 -70.68 -81.78
CA LEU A 226 4.58 -72.03 -82.02
C LEU A 226 3.57 -72.94 -82.72
N SER A 227 2.30 -72.91 -82.30
CA SER A 227 1.23 -73.68 -82.95
C SER A 227 0.94 -73.19 -84.37
N ALA A 228 0.91 -71.87 -84.60
CA ALA A 228 0.80 -71.30 -85.94
C ALA A 228 1.98 -71.73 -86.84
N PHE A 229 3.21 -71.70 -86.31
CA PHE A 229 4.40 -72.15 -87.03
C PHE A 229 4.32 -73.64 -87.42
N LEU A 230 3.85 -74.50 -86.52
CA LEU A 230 3.59 -75.92 -86.79
C LEU A 230 2.56 -76.12 -87.93
N VAL A 231 1.45 -75.38 -87.89
CA VAL A 231 0.42 -75.46 -88.95
C VAL A 231 0.99 -75.05 -90.30
N VAL A 232 1.79 -73.98 -90.36
CA VAL A 232 2.44 -73.53 -91.59
C VAL A 232 3.40 -74.61 -92.13
N ILE A 233 4.18 -75.27 -91.28
CA ILE A 233 5.07 -76.37 -91.71
C ILE A 233 4.28 -77.52 -92.30
N VAL A 234 3.21 -77.97 -91.63
CA VAL A 234 2.36 -79.08 -92.11
C VAL A 234 1.71 -78.72 -93.44
N MET A 235 1.15 -77.52 -93.55
CA MET A 235 0.56 -77.02 -94.80
C MET A 235 1.60 -76.93 -95.91
N SER A 236 2.83 -76.51 -95.59
CA SER A 236 3.93 -76.44 -96.54
C SER A 236 4.45 -77.83 -96.95
N MET A 237 4.40 -78.85 -96.07
CA MET A 237 4.69 -80.25 -96.43
C MET A 237 3.59 -80.87 -97.30
N GLU A 238 2.31 -80.61 -97.02
CA GLU A 238 1.18 -81.02 -97.86
C GLU A 238 1.23 -80.37 -99.25
N LEU A 239 1.72 -79.13 -99.35
CA LEU A 239 1.89 -78.43 -100.62
C LEU A 239 3.16 -78.84 -101.40
N ARG A 240 4.00 -79.77 -100.90
CA ARG A 240 5.07 -80.36 -101.72
C ARG A 240 4.50 -81.47 -102.60
N PRO A 241 4.40 -81.30 -103.93
CA PRO A 241 3.88 -82.34 -104.81
C PRO A 241 4.81 -83.57 -104.75
N LYS A 242 4.22 -84.71 -104.39
CA LYS A 242 4.85 -86.02 -104.43
C LYS A 242 5.35 -86.30 -105.86
N PRO A 243 6.66 -86.51 -106.10
CA PRO A 243 7.10 -87.03 -107.38
C PRO A 243 6.50 -88.43 -107.56
N ARG A 244 5.74 -88.61 -108.64
CA ARG A 244 5.20 -89.90 -109.09
C ARG A 244 6.35 -90.76 -109.65
N PRO A 245 6.21 -92.10 -109.57
CA PRO A 245 7.31 -93.07 -109.47
C PRO A 245 8.24 -93.13 -110.68
#